data_AF-A0A1A9RX37-F1
#
_entry.id   AF-A0A1A9RX37-F1
#
_cell.length_a   1.000
_cell.length_b   1.000
_cell.length_c   1.000
_cell.angle_alpha   90.00
_cell.angle_beta   90.00
_cell.angle_gamma   90.00
#
_symmetry.space_group_name_H-M   'P 1'
#
loop_
_entity.id
_entity.type
_entity.pdbx_description
1 polymer ?
#
loop_
_entity_poly.entity_id
_entity_poly.type
_entity_poly.pdbx_seq_one_letter_code
_entity_poly.pdbx_strand_id
1 'polypeptide(L)'
;MTIERESRRSDVYLGDGSSTALPFGFKVFLPTEIAVVLNENGTERVLSHGQGCTVSLNAEQDVQPGGTVQLDAPLPVGSKTKRLPENQKAT
;
A
#
# COMPACT_ATOMS: atom_id res chain seq x y z
N MET A 1 20.15 14.29 17.33
CA MET A 1 18.85 14.12 16.64
C MET A 1 18.55 12.63 16.56
N THR A 2 17.56 12.17 17.33
CA THR A 2 17.03 10.81 17.20
C THR A 2 16.05 10.86 16.05
N ILE A 3 16.43 10.28 14.91
CA ILE A 3 15.45 10.01 13.87
C ILE A 3 14.57 8.89 14.41
N GLU A 4 13.39 9.26 14.89
CA GLU A 4 12.30 8.34 15.15
C GLU A 4 11.95 7.71 13.80
N ARG A 5 12.51 6.52 13.54
CA ARG A 5 12.01 5.63 12.52
C ARG A 5 10.59 5.28 12.95
N GLU A 6 9.62 6.10 12.56
CA GLU A 6 8.22 5.72 12.57
C GLU A 6 8.15 4.51 11.64
N SER A 7 8.18 3.33 12.25
CA SER A 7 7.85 2.07 11.61
C SER A 7 6.43 2.26 11.13
N ARG A 8 6.26 2.76 9.88
CA ARG A 8 4.95 2.90 9.24
C ARG A 8 4.31 1.54 9.38
N ARG A 9 3.33 1.44 10.28
CA ARG A 9 2.59 0.20 10.51
C ARG A 9 2.01 -0.16 9.15
N SER A 10 2.52 -1.20 8.52
CA SER A 10 1.80 -1.82 7.41
C SER A 10 0.49 -2.31 8.01
N ASP A 11 -0.62 -1.61 7.75
CA ASP A 11 -1.93 -2.12 8.06
C ASP A 11 -2.08 -3.45 7.34
N VAL A 12 -2.22 -4.53 8.10
CA VAL A 12 -2.49 -5.84 7.54
C VAL A 12 -3.96 -5.86 7.17
N TYR A 13 -4.26 -5.67 5.88
CA TYR A 13 -5.62 -5.90 5.39
C TYR A 13 -5.82 -7.41 5.30
N LEU A 14 -6.88 -7.87 5.96
CA LEU A 14 -7.44 -9.18 5.72
C LEU A 14 -8.28 -9.07 4.46
N GLY A 15 -7.92 -9.81 3.43
CA GLY A 15 -8.73 -9.94 2.22
C GLY A 15 -10.02 -10.69 2.53
N ASP A 16 -11.17 -10.06 2.34
CA ASP A 16 -12.49 -10.70 2.44
C ASP A 16 -12.94 -11.37 1.12
N GLY A 17 -12.07 -11.51 0.11
CA GLY A 17 -12.46 -12.06 -1.20
C GLY A 17 -13.12 -11.04 -2.14
N SER A 18 -13.48 -9.84 -1.65
CA SER A 18 -14.23 -8.83 -2.43
C SER A 18 -13.63 -7.42 -2.37
N SER A 19 -12.75 -7.13 -1.40
CA SER A 19 -12.20 -5.78 -1.27
C SER A 19 -11.07 -5.56 -2.27
N THR A 20 -11.28 -4.63 -3.20
CA THR A 20 -10.28 -4.13 -4.15
C THR A 20 -9.78 -2.75 -3.77
N ALA A 21 -10.52 -1.99 -2.96
CA ALA A 21 -10.18 -0.64 -2.56
C ALA A 21 -9.52 -0.61 -1.17
N LEU A 22 -8.28 -0.16 -1.13
CA LEU A 22 -7.44 -0.07 0.06
C LEU A 22 -7.08 1.40 0.32
N PRO A 23 -7.89 2.13 1.10
CA PRO A 23 -7.57 3.51 1.46
C PRO A 23 -6.34 3.54 2.36
N PHE A 24 -5.50 4.56 2.21
CA PHE A 24 -4.36 4.86 3.08
C PHE A 24 -4.41 6.34 3.49
N GLY A 25 -3.91 6.66 4.69
CA GLY A 25 -3.99 8.01 5.27
C GLY A 25 -2.65 8.74 5.39
N PHE A 26 -1.60 8.26 4.72
CA PHE A 26 -0.26 8.85 4.81
C PHE A 26 0.17 9.51 3.50
N LYS A 27 0.99 10.56 3.61
CA LYS A 27 1.50 11.32 2.47
C LYS A 27 2.52 10.48 1.67
N VAL A 28 2.33 10.46 0.36
CA VAL A 28 3.31 9.98 -0.62
C VAL A 28 3.45 10.99 -1.74
N PHE A 29 4.61 11.02 -2.37
CA PHE A 29 4.90 11.93 -3.48
C PHE A 29 4.59 11.28 -4.82
N LEU A 30 4.79 9.96 -4.91
CA LEU A 30 4.55 9.20 -6.12
C LEU A 30 3.71 7.95 -5.83
N PRO A 31 2.79 7.58 -6.73
CA PRO A 31 2.03 6.33 -6.59
C PRO A 31 2.93 5.09 -6.64
N THR A 32 4.14 5.20 -7.21
CA THR A 32 5.12 4.11 -7.27
C THR A 32 5.75 3.81 -5.91
N GLU A 33 5.71 4.76 -4.96
CA GLU A 33 6.23 4.57 -3.60
C GLU A 33 5.34 3.64 -2.76
N ILE A 34 4.19 3.23 -3.30
CA ILE A 34 3.26 2.29 -2.70
C ILE A 34 3.42 0.94 -3.38
N ALA A 35 3.88 -0.06 -2.61
CA ALA A 35 3.81 -1.45 -2.98
C ALA A 35 2.76 -2.17 -2.12
N VAL A 36 1.97 -3.05 -2.73
CA VAL A 36 1.05 -3.96 -2.04
C VAL A 36 1.61 -5.37 -2.13
N VAL A 37 2.04 -5.92 -1.01
CA VAL A 37 2.39 -7.34 -0.93
C VAL A 37 1.12 -8.13 -0.71
N LEU A 38 0.77 -9.05 -1.59
CA LEU A 38 -0.30 -10.03 -1.43
C LEU A 38 0.30 -11.35 -0.97
N ASN A 39 -0.19 -11.94 0.10
CA ASN A 39 0.14 -13.32 0.45
C ASN A 39 -1.07 -14.22 0.18
N GLU A 40 -1.04 -15.01 -0.89
CA GLU A 40 -2.10 -15.96 -1.24
C GLU A 40 -1.61 -17.38 -0.93
N ASN A 41 -2.17 -18.00 0.12
CA ASN A 41 -1.89 -19.39 0.48
C ASN A 41 -0.38 -19.71 0.67
N GLY A 42 0.40 -18.73 1.16
CA GLY A 42 1.86 -18.84 1.35
C GLY A 42 2.71 -18.34 0.18
N THR A 43 2.10 -17.94 -0.95
CA THR A 43 2.80 -17.29 -2.06
C THR A 43 2.69 -15.78 -1.92
N GLU A 44 3.84 -15.11 -1.76
CA GLU A 44 3.91 -13.66 -1.72
C GLU A 44 4.07 -13.08 -3.13
N ARG A 45 3.24 -12.10 -3.49
CA ARG A 45 3.31 -11.35 -4.74
C ARG A 45 3.33 -9.86 -4.42
N VAL A 46 4.28 -9.13 -5.00
CA VAL A 46 4.33 -7.67 -4.84
C VAL A 46 3.63 -7.04 -6.04
N LEU A 47 2.65 -6.20 -5.77
CA LEU A 47 1.95 -5.38 -6.74
C LEU A 47 2.38 -3.93 -6.57
N SER A 48 2.47 -3.21 -7.67
CA SER A 48 2.87 -1.81 -7.72
C SER A 48 1.95 -1.05 -8.66
N HIS A 49 1.93 0.28 -8.58
CA HIS A 49 1.12 1.09 -9.48
C HIS A 49 1.37 0.73 -10.97
N GLY A 50 0.31 0.34 -11.68
CA GLY A 50 0.36 -0.11 -13.08
C GLY A 50 0.72 -1.60 -13.26
N GLN A 51 0.95 -2.33 -12.17
CA GLN A 51 1.28 -3.76 -12.14
C GLN A 51 0.39 -4.47 -11.11
N GLY A 52 -0.84 -4.79 -11.54
CA GLY A 52 -1.85 -5.49 -10.72
C GLY A 52 -2.53 -4.62 -9.64
N CYS A 53 -2.09 -3.37 -9.46
CA CYS A 53 -2.84 -2.37 -8.71
C CYS A 53 -2.69 -0.96 -9.31
N THR A 54 -3.67 -0.11 -9.04
CA THR A 54 -3.71 1.30 -9.41
C THR A 54 -3.76 2.11 -8.12
N VAL A 55 -2.87 3.08 -7.97
CA VAL A 55 -2.77 3.92 -6.77
C VAL A 55 -3.25 5.31 -7.14
N SER A 56 -4.34 5.74 -6.52
CA SER A 56 -4.91 7.07 -6.68
C SER A 56 -4.59 7.90 -5.44
N LEU A 57 -3.81 8.97 -5.62
CA LEU A 57 -3.50 9.91 -4.54
C LEU A 57 -4.64 10.93 -4.40
N ASN A 58 -4.87 11.41 -3.18
CA ASN A 58 -5.72 12.59 -3.00
C ASN A 58 -5.09 13.80 -3.71
N ALA A 59 -5.93 14.68 -4.27
CA ALA A 59 -5.50 15.85 -5.03
C ALA A 59 -4.57 16.79 -4.24
N GLU A 60 -4.84 16.97 -2.94
CA GLU A 60 -4.04 17.82 -2.05
C GLU A 60 -3.41 16.98 -0.93
N GLN A 61 -2.27 16.35 -1.23
CA GLN A 61 -1.48 15.59 -0.25
C GLN A 61 -1.00 16.42 0.95
N ASP A 62 -1.02 17.76 0.86
CA ASP A 62 -0.60 18.66 1.94
C ASP A 62 -1.71 18.89 2.98
N VAL A 63 -2.96 18.92 2.53
CA VAL A 63 -4.15 19.15 3.37
C VAL A 63 -4.82 17.82 3.76
N GLN A 64 -4.87 16.88 2.82
CA GLN A 64 -5.50 15.57 2.96
C GLN A 64 -4.54 14.47 2.49
N PRO A 65 -3.53 14.13 3.30
CA PRO A 65 -2.59 13.06 2.96
C PRO A 65 -3.33 11.73 2.79
N GLY A 66 -2.81 10.90 1.89
CA GLY A 66 -3.36 9.57 1.64
C GLY A 66 -3.90 9.35 0.24
N GLY A 67 -4.76 8.37 0.11
CA GLY A 67 -5.34 8.00 -1.18
C GLY A 67 -5.94 6.61 -1.12
N THR A 68 -6.19 6.04 -2.28
CA THR A 68 -6.79 4.71 -2.42
C THR A 68 -5.98 3.87 -3.38
N VAL A 69 -5.58 2.68 -2.94
CA VAL A 69 -5.04 1.66 -3.84
C VAL A 69 -6.20 0.79 -4.30
N GLN A 70 -6.39 0.71 -5.61
CA GLN A 70 -7.39 -0.12 -6.25
C GLN A 70 -6.68 -1.32 -6.88
N LEU A 71 -6.98 -2.52 -6.41
CA LEU A 71 -6.43 -3.76 -6.96
C LEU A 71 -7.19 -4.15 -8.22
N ASP A 72 -6.47 -4.69 -9.20
CA ASP A 72 -7.07 -5.21 -10.44
C ASP A 72 -7.88 -6.49 -10.18
N ALA A 73 -7.40 -7.31 -9.23
CA ALA A 73 -8.09 -8.48 -8.73
C ALA A 73 -8.46 -8.31 -7.24
N PRO A 74 -9.63 -8.81 -6.80
CA PRO A 74 -10.02 -8.77 -5.39
C PRO A 74 -9.05 -9.58 -4.53
N LEU A 75 -8.84 -9.12 -3.29
CA LEU A 75 -7.99 -9.82 -2.33
C LEU A 75 -8.57 -11.22 -2.04
N PRO A 76 -7.86 -12.31 -2.37
CA PRO A 76 -8.34 -13.66 -2.06
C PRO A 76 -8.56 -13.81 -0.56
N VAL A 77 -9.61 -14.56 -0.18
CA VAL A 77 -9.94 -14.79 1.23
C VAL A 77 -8.74 -15.35 2.01
N GLY A 78 -8.41 -14.73 3.15
CA GLY A 78 -7.27 -15.14 3.98
C GLY A 78 -5.92 -14.56 3.55
N SER A 79 -5.88 -13.74 2.49
CA SER A 79 -4.66 -13.07 2.09
C SER A 79 -4.31 -11.94 3.03
N LYS A 80 -3.03 -11.85 3.39
CA LYS A 80 -2.49 -10.74 4.19
C LYS A 80 -1.84 -9.75 3.25
N THR A 81 -2.22 -8.47 3.34
CA THR A 81 -1.49 -7.42 2.62
C THR A 81 -0.52 -6.69 3.51
N LYS A 82 0.66 -6.34 2.99
CA LYS A 82 1.55 -5.38 3.65
C LYS A 82 1.89 -4.27 2.67
N ARG A 83 1.65 -3.03 3.08
CA ARG A 83 2.06 -1.85 2.33
C ARG A 83 3.45 -1.42 2.76
N LEU A 84 4.41 -1.44 1.84
CA LEU A 84 5.78 -0.99 2.08
C LEU A 84 5.92 0.41 1.48
N PRO A 85 6.30 1.44 2.27
CA PRO A 85 6.78 2.68 1.69
C PRO A 85 8.16 2.40 1.06
N GLU A 86 8.28 2.57 -0.25
CA GLU A 86 9.59 2.55 -0.90
C GLU A 86 10.31 3.86 -0.62
N ASN A 87 10.95 3.98 0.55
CA ASN A 87 11.95 5.01 0.77
C ASN A 87 13.03 4.53 1.75
N GLN A 88 13.96 3.72 1.23
CA GLN A 88 15.30 3.58 1.80
C GLN A 88 16.32 3.96 0.73
N LYS A 89 16.47 5.26 0.46
CA LYS A 89 17.72 5.77 -0.10
C LYS A 89 18.41 6.60 0.97
N ALA A 90 19.17 5.90 1.82
CA ALA A 90 20.19 6.52 2.65
C ALA A 90 21.27 7.08 1.72
N THR A 91 21.56 8.37 1.84
CA THR A 91 22.81 9.00 1.41
C THR A 91 23.10 10.11 2.40
#